data_AF-A0A3S9NPK5-F1
#
_entry.id   AF-A0A3S9NPK5-F1
#
_cell.length_a   1.000
_cell.length_b   1.000
_cell.length_c   1.000
_cell.angle_alpha   90.00
_cell.angle_beta   90.00
_cell.angle_gamma   90.00
#
_symmetry.space_group_name_H-M   'P 1'
#
loop_
_entity.id
_entity.type
_entity.pdbx_description
1 polymer ?
#
loop_
_entity_poly.entity_id
_entity_poly.type
_entity_poly.pdbx_seq_one_letter_code
_entity_poly.pdbx_strand_id
1 'polypeptide(L)'
;MKHCVLLLSCIFLSLSTFAQQNTEVFLVDMRTDDENTTLGTPLNISNNEGYDNQPSFLDDDTVLFSSTRNGQTDIALYTISTNTTKWITDTPKGSEYSPLKIPSKEAVSAIRLDADGLQRLYRYDLHTGESKVLLKDLKVGYHIWYNPHIIVCTVLIEDRMDLVVANLKEGTNYTVQKNVGRSLHKIPNTDLVSYISKENETVEIKSLHPISGATQTINFIWNGREDMAWLSEDTIIAGTNNILAQVKADTTGVWSLFHKVDPLQWNNVTRIAVSPDQEKLAIVAEPPAAAIVQKQVEAYNAANLELFINCYSPEVTVSYFPDKIWYEGHEKMRGIYEGLSPTNKTYQVAVVKRIAIANKVVDHEKVTRNGEFQQMQVAIYTVNGGAIERMTFIFDDDKAPNPETIVQKQLDAYNTRDIDGFMDTYGEDISLYNYPAEKRSQGQEEMRKSYADFFASTPDLHCELKNRIVIGNKVIDEEKITANGNTFSAVAIYEVEDGKISKVTFLR
;
A
#
# COMPACT_ATOMS: atom_id res chain seq x y z
N MET A 1 41.80 -23.70 -34.34
CA MET A 1 41.86 -22.94 -33.06
C MET A 1 40.80 -21.86 -33.16
N LYS A 2 39.60 -22.09 -32.61
CA LYS A 2 39.15 -21.59 -31.30
C LYS A 2 39.29 -20.06 -31.25
N HIS A 3 38.24 -19.26 -31.09
CA HIS A 3 37.31 -19.28 -29.96
C HIS A 3 35.90 -18.83 -30.40
N CYS A 4 34.92 -19.73 -30.29
CA CYS A 4 33.51 -19.34 -30.15
C CYS A 4 33.30 -18.90 -28.70
N VAL A 5 32.99 -17.62 -28.49
CA VAL A 5 32.42 -17.16 -27.22
C VAL A 5 30.92 -17.40 -27.33
N LEU A 6 30.44 -18.41 -26.62
CA LEU A 6 29.02 -18.68 -26.43
C LEU A 6 28.49 -17.57 -25.50
N LEU A 7 27.80 -16.57 -26.05
CA LEU A 7 27.03 -15.64 -25.24
C LEU A 7 25.82 -16.43 -24.69
N LEU A 8 25.89 -16.85 -23.43
CA LEU A 8 24.70 -17.25 -22.67
C LEU A 8 23.89 -15.98 -22.44
N SER A 9 22.98 -15.66 -23.35
CA SER A 9 21.92 -14.69 -23.07
C SER A 9 20.96 -15.36 -22.10
N CYS A 10 21.19 -15.18 -20.79
CA CYS A 10 20.18 -15.39 -19.77
C CYS A 10 19.04 -14.41 -20.05
N ILE A 11 17.99 -14.90 -20.71
CA ILE A 11 16.72 -14.18 -20.85
C ILE A 11 16.09 -14.17 -19.46
N PHE A 12 16.45 -13.18 -18.65
CA PHE A 12 15.60 -12.74 -17.56
C PHE A 12 14.34 -12.18 -18.24
N LEU A 13 13.28 -12.98 -18.26
CA LEU A 13 11.95 -12.45 -18.49
C LEU A 13 11.75 -11.41 -17.39
N SER A 14 11.71 -10.16 -17.81
CA SER A 14 11.19 -9.06 -17.03
C SER A 14 9.74 -9.39 -16.66
N LEU A 15 9.55 -10.08 -15.52
CA LEU A 15 8.63 -9.51 -14.54
C LEU A 15 9.03 -8.05 -14.48
N SER A 16 8.11 -7.15 -14.82
CA SER A 16 8.34 -5.74 -14.52
C SER A 16 8.79 -5.73 -13.07
N THR A 17 10.07 -5.50 -12.83
CA THR A 17 10.63 -5.20 -11.53
C THR A 17 10.15 -3.80 -11.21
N PHE A 18 8.83 -3.65 -11.07
CA PHE A 18 8.32 -2.79 -10.02
C PHE A 18 9.04 -3.32 -8.79
N ALA A 19 9.86 -2.49 -8.16
CA ALA A 19 10.47 -2.77 -6.87
C ALA A 19 9.44 -3.56 -6.06
N GLN A 20 9.83 -4.74 -5.54
CA GLN A 20 8.95 -5.68 -4.86
C GLN A 20 8.05 -4.88 -3.92
N GLN A 21 6.77 -4.71 -4.30
CA GLN A 21 5.87 -3.85 -3.54
C GLN A 21 5.80 -4.47 -2.15
N ASN A 22 6.18 -3.68 -1.13
CA ASN A 22 6.09 -4.08 0.26
C ASN A 22 4.60 -3.98 0.65
N THR A 23 3.83 -4.98 0.22
CA THR A 23 2.40 -5.10 0.51
C THR A 23 2.20 -5.95 1.75
N GLU A 24 1.10 -5.70 2.43
CA GLU A 24 0.66 -6.47 3.59
C GLU A 24 -0.73 -7.05 3.29
N VAL A 25 -1.09 -8.14 3.97
CA VAL A 25 -2.41 -8.75 3.93
C VAL A 25 -3.21 -8.27 5.13
N PHE A 26 -4.29 -7.55 4.88
CA PHE A 26 -5.22 -7.06 5.88
C PHE A 26 -6.51 -7.89 5.90
N LEU A 27 -6.89 -8.38 7.07
CA LEU A 27 -8.18 -9.02 7.31
C LEU A 27 -9.18 -7.98 7.80
N VAL A 28 -10.40 -8.03 7.27
CA VAL A 28 -11.45 -7.05 7.52
C VAL A 28 -12.76 -7.77 7.74
N ASP A 29 -13.41 -7.52 8.87
CA ASP A 29 -14.77 -8.01 9.10
C ASP A 29 -15.75 -7.24 8.21
N MET A 30 -16.73 -7.97 7.69
CA MET A 30 -17.80 -7.45 6.87
C MET A 30 -19.14 -7.68 7.56
N ARG A 31 -19.96 -6.63 7.61
CA ARG A 31 -21.31 -6.71 8.19
C ARG A 31 -22.30 -6.19 7.17
N THR A 32 -23.22 -7.05 6.77
CA THR A 32 -24.29 -6.71 5.85
C THR A 32 -25.60 -6.58 6.62
N ASP A 33 -26.25 -5.43 6.49
CA ASP A 33 -27.66 -5.23 6.85
C ASP A 33 -28.53 -5.26 5.57
N ASP A 34 -29.84 -5.09 5.71
CA ASP A 34 -30.81 -5.26 4.62
C ASP A 34 -30.55 -4.38 3.37
N GLU A 35 -29.74 -3.31 3.49
CA GLU A 35 -29.43 -2.40 2.36
C GLU A 35 -27.93 -2.05 2.20
N ASN A 36 -27.10 -2.24 3.22
CA ASN A 36 -25.71 -1.80 3.22
C ASN A 36 -24.74 -2.83 3.79
N THR A 37 -23.58 -2.92 3.15
CA THR A 37 -22.43 -3.63 3.70
C THR A 37 -21.44 -2.63 4.27
N THR A 38 -21.07 -2.84 5.53
CA THR A 38 -20.06 -2.04 6.25
C THR A 38 -18.82 -2.88 6.50
N LEU A 39 -17.65 -2.23 6.47
CA LEU A 39 -16.37 -2.85 6.76
C LEU A 39 -15.87 -2.42 8.14
N GLY A 40 -15.33 -3.38 8.89
CA GLY A 40 -14.68 -3.15 10.17
C GLY A 40 -13.27 -2.56 10.04
N THR A 41 -12.60 -2.40 11.17
CA THR A 41 -11.21 -1.94 11.20
C THR A 41 -10.28 -3.00 10.60
N PRO A 42 -9.37 -2.62 9.69
CA PRO A 42 -8.34 -3.50 9.16
C PRO A 42 -7.40 -4.10 10.21
N LEU A 43 -7.17 -5.41 10.15
CA LEU A 43 -6.14 -6.11 10.92
C LEU A 43 -5.03 -6.58 9.97
N ASN A 44 -3.80 -6.10 10.14
CA ASN A 44 -2.66 -6.66 9.40
C ASN A 44 -2.32 -8.07 9.93
N ILE A 45 -2.52 -9.10 9.10
CA ILE A 45 -2.29 -10.51 9.45
C ILE A 45 -0.96 -11.06 8.92
N SER A 46 -0.30 -10.37 7.97
CA SER A 46 1.05 -10.73 7.53
C SER A 46 2.09 -10.18 8.49
N ASN A 47 2.00 -8.88 8.80
CA ASN A 47 2.92 -8.13 9.64
C ASN A 47 4.39 -8.55 9.43
N ASN A 48 4.81 -8.54 8.18
CA ASN A 48 6.06 -9.14 7.75
C ASN A 48 6.81 -8.21 6.78
N GLU A 49 8.12 -8.41 6.63
CA GLU A 49 8.90 -7.65 5.65
C GLU A 49 8.91 -8.36 4.30
N GLY A 50 8.58 -7.62 3.24
CA GLY A 50 8.76 -8.06 1.87
C GLY A 50 7.43 -8.29 1.16
N TYR A 51 7.37 -9.36 0.38
CA TYR A 51 6.18 -9.67 -0.42
C TYR A 51 5.20 -10.49 0.40
N ASP A 52 4.09 -9.85 0.81
CA ASP A 52 2.92 -10.51 1.37
C ASP A 52 1.71 -10.27 0.47
N ASN A 53 1.18 -11.33 -0.15
CA ASN A 53 0.24 -11.21 -1.26
C ASN A 53 -0.59 -12.47 -1.52
N GLN A 54 -1.48 -12.38 -2.51
CA GLN A 54 -2.26 -13.47 -3.09
C GLN A 54 -3.01 -14.29 -2.04
N PRO A 55 -3.80 -13.65 -1.16
CA PRO A 55 -4.51 -14.35 -0.11
C PRO A 55 -5.62 -15.24 -0.68
N SER A 56 -5.92 -16.33 0.02
CA SER A 56 -7.11 -17.13 -0.18
C SER A 56 -7.58 -17.74 1.13
N PHE A 57 -8.87 -18.00 1.24
CA PHE A 57 -9.41 -18.68 2.42
C PHE A 57 -9.36 -20.20 2.22
N LEU A 58 -8.78 -20.91 3.20
CA LEU A 58 -8.86 -22.37 3.29
C LEU A 58 -10.25 -22.77 3.83
N ASP A 59 -10.79 -21.97 4.75
CA ASP A 59 -12.11 -22.05 5.38
C ASP A 59 -12.40 -20.70 6.04
N ASP A 60 -13.50 -20.61 6.81
CA ASP A 60 -13.95 -19.37 7.46
C ASP A 60 -13.00 -18.89 8.58
N ASP A 61 -12.11 -19.74 9.08
CA ASP A 61 -11.17 -19.42 10.18
C ASP A 61 -9.70 -19.34 9.73
N THR A 62 -9.42 -19.64 8.46
CA THR A 62 -8.04 -19.86 8.00
C THR A 62 -7.75 -19.17 6.68
N VAL A 63 -6.73 -18.29 6.68
CA VAL A 63 -6.24 -17.57 5.51
C VAL A 63 -4.88 -18.10 5.10
N LEU A 64 -4.71 -18.40 3.81
CA LEU A 64 -3.44 -18.69 3.17
C LEU A 64 -2.96 -17.44 2.43
N PHE A 65 -1.67 -17.18 2.41
CA PHE A 65 -1.08 -16.14 1.56
C PHE A 65 0.39 -16.45 1.27
N SER A 66 0.91 -15.87 0.20
CA SER A 66 2.35 -15.86 -0.07
C SER A 66 3.02 -14.82 0.80
N SER A 67 4.12 -15.17 1.45
CA SER A 67 4.80 -14.33 2.43
C SER A 67 6.32 -14.52 2.35
N THR A 68 7.08 -13.44 2.50
CA THR A 68 8.54 -13.47 2.37
C THR A 68 9.21 -13.71 3.70
N ARG A 69 10.16 -14.64 3.76
CA ARG A 69 11.10 -14.77 4.88
C ARG A 69 12.47 -15.16 4.36
N ASN A 70 13.54 -14.67 4.99
CA ASN A 70 14.91 -15.04 4.64
C ASN A 70 15.26 -14.89 3.14
N GLY A 71 14.67 -13.90 2.46
CA GLY A 71 14.88 -13.67 1.02
C GLY A 71 14.17 -14.64 0.08
N GLN A 72 13.19 -15.41 0.59
CA GLN A 72 12.42 -16.40 -0.13
C GLN A 72 10.92 -16.22 0.14
N THR A 73 10.08 -16.40 -0.88
CA THR A 73 8.62 -16.39 -0.71
C THR A 73 8.11 -17.81 -0.45
N ASP A 74 7.44 -18.01 0.67
CA ASP A 74 6.80 -19.25 1.08
C ASP A 74 5.29 -19.05 1.26
N ILE A 75 4.56 -20.14 1.53
CA ILE A 75 3.14 -20.08 1.91
C ILE A 75 2.99 -19.97 3.42
N ALA A 76 2.38 -18.90 3.88
CA ALA A 76 1.91 -18.71 5.23
C ALA A 76 0.44 -19.14 5.38
N LEU A 77 0.10 -19.67 6.54
CA LEU A 77 -1.26 -19.97 6.97
C LEU A 77 -1.53 -19.25 8.29
N TYR A 78 -2.49 -18.35 8.28
CA TYR A 78 -2.97 -17.60 9.44
C TYR A 78 -4.31 -18.15 9.92
N THR A 79 -4.39 -18.47 11.20
CA THR A 79 -5.63 -18.88 11.88
C THR A 79 -6.21 -17.70 12.64
N ILE A 80 -7.43 -17.32 12.29
CA ILE A 80 -8.13 -16.12 12.76
C ILE A 80 -8.45 -16.24 14.24
N SER A 81 -9.09 -17.34 14.65
CA SER A 81 -9.51 -17.58 16.03
C SER A 81 -8.39 -17.54 17.07
N THR A 82 -7.17 -17.95 16.67
CA THR A 82 -5.99 -17.99 17.54
C THR A 82 -5.01 -16.84 17.31
N ASN A 83 -5.19 -16.05 16.26
CA ASN A 83 -4.25 -15.01 15.81
C ASN A 83 -2.81 -15.55 15.66
N THR A 84 -2.66 -16.69 14.97
CA THR A 84 -1.34 -17.35 14.79
C THR A 84 -1.04 -17.66 13.35
N THR A 85 0.21 -17.42 12.95
CA THR A 85 0.74 -17.78 11.63
C THR A 85 1.65 -18.99 11.71
N LYS A 86 1.49 -19.94 10.77
CA LYS A 86 2.43 -21.05 10.54
C LYS A 86 2.87 -21.08 9.09
N TRP A 87 4.09 -21.57 8.85
CA TRP A 87 4.63 -21.75 7.51
C TRP A 87 4.27 -23.14 6.98
N ILE A 88 3.73 -23.19 5.76
CA ILE A 88 3.33 -24.43 5.08
C ILE A 88 4.45 -24.97 4.20
N THR A 89 5.23 -24.07 3.60
CA THR A 89 6.35 -24.42 2.74
C THR A 89 7.65 -23.91 3.32
N ASP A 90 8.73 -24.59 2.97
CA ASP A 90 10.12 -24.21 3.16
C ASP A 90 10.89 -24.93 2.05
N THR A 91 10.77 -24.45 0.82
CA THR A 91 11.34 -25.16 -0.34
C THR A 91 12.68 -24.52 -0.72
N PRO A 92 13.85 -25.10 -0.39
CA PRO A 92 15.12 -24.45 -0.67
C PRO A 92 15.26 -24.09 -2.15
N LYS A 93 15.54 -22.81 -2.43
CA LYS A 93 15.71 -22.26 -3.80
C LYS A 93 14.45 -22.35 -4.70
N GLY A 94 13.27 -22.50 -4.11
CA GLY A 94 11.98 -22.30 -4.78
C GLY A 94 11.21 -21.14 -4.15
N SER A 95 10.28 -20.53 -4.85
CA SER A 95 9.36 -19.56 -4.23
C SER A 95 7.93 -19.84 -4.63
N GLU A 96 7.03 -19.77 -3.65
CA GLU A 96 5.64 -20.21 -3.78
C GLU A 96 4.64 -19.06 -3.82
N TYR A 97 3.72 -19.16 -4.77
CA TYR A 97 2.76 -18.11 -5.14
C TYR A 97 1.34 -18.65 -5.28
N SER A 98 0.35 -17.79 -5.05
CA SER A 98 -1.08 -18.05 -5.26
C SER A 98 -1.59 -19.34 -4.59
N PRO A 99 -1.44 -19.51 -3.27
CA PRO A 99 -1.90 -20.72 -2.58
C PRO A 99 -3.43 -20.84 -2.66
N LEU A 100 -3.93 -22.03 -2.94
CA LEU A 100 -5.36 -22.36 -2.92
C LEU A 100 -5.60 -23.75 -2.30
N LYS A 101 -6.71 -23.90 -1.57
CA LYS A 101 -7.19 -25.21 -1.10
C LYS A 101 -7.42 -26.17 -2.28
N ILE A 102 -6.93 -27.40 -2.15
CA ILE A 102 -7.31 -28.46 -3.08
C ILE A 102 -8.65 -29.04 -2.64
N PRO A 103 -9.68 -29.07 -3.52
CA PRO A 103 -10.99 -29.61 -3.15
C PRO A 103 -10.91 -31.01 -2.56
N SER A 104 -11.58 -31.20 -1.42
CA SER A 104 -11.70 -32.48 -0.71
C SER A 104 -10.38 -33.10 -0.24
N LYS A 105 -9.32 -32.29 -0.01
CA LYS A 105 -8.03 -32.78 0.48
C LYS A 105 -7.45 -31.87 1.57
N GLU A 106 -6.73 -32.46 2.51
CA GLU A 106 -5.85 -31.77 3.46
C GLU A 106 -4.54 -31.34 2.78
N ALA A 107 -4.69 -30.49 1.76
CA ALA A 107 -3.59 -30.06 0.92
C ALA A 107 -3.88 -28.71 0.27
N VAL A 108 -2.82 -27.98 0.00
CA VAL A 108 -2.87 -26.74 -0.77
C VAL A 108 -2.15 -26.92 -2.10
N SER A 109 -2.55 -26.15 -3.09
CA SER A 109 -1.85 -26.00 -4.35
C SER A 109 -1.21 -24.63 -4.41
N ALA A 110 0.03 -24.55 -4.87
CA ALA A 110 0.71 -23.28 -5.08
C ALA A 110 1.61 -23.38 -6.32
N ILE A 111 1.86 -22.23 -6.94
CA ILE A 111 2.74 -22.08 -8.08
C ILE A 111 4.14 -21.91 -7.53
N ARG A 112 5.06 -22.81 -7.91
CA ARG A 112 6.45 -22.71 -7.50
C ARG A 112 7.30 -22.23 -8.65
N LEU A 113 8.10 -21.20 -8.41
CA LEU A 113 9.18 -20.74 -9.26
C LEU A 113 10.51 -21.25 -8.68
N ASP A 114 11.14 -22.17 -9.39
CA ASP A 114 12.45 -22.71 -9.03
C ASP A 114 13.59 -21.76 -9.48
N ALA A 115 14.75 -21.85 -8.82
CA ALA A 115 15.92 -21.02 -9.14
C ALA A 115 16.48 -21.21 -10.57
N ASP A 116 16.12 -22.29 -11.26
CA ASP A 116 16.44 -22.51 -12.67
C ASP A 116 15.43 -21.83 -13.63
N GLY A 117 14.46 -21.09 -13.09
CA GLY A 117 13.41 -20.40 -13.82
C GLY A 117 12.20 -21.27 -14.17
N LEU A 118 12.19 -22.54 -13.73
CA LEU A 118 11.08 -23.44 -13.95
C LEU A 118 9.89 -23.07 -13.06
N GLN A 119 8.73 -22.84 -13.69
CA GLN A 119 7.52 -22.45 -12.99
C GLN A 119 6.40 -23.45 -13.25
N ARG A 120 5.86 -24.07 -12.20
CA ARG A 120 4.82 -25.11 -12.31
C ARG A 120 3.84 -25.03 -11.15
N LEU A 121 2.71 -25.71 -11.31
CA LEU A 121 1.74 -25.92 -10.23
C LEU A 121 2.07 -27.17 -9.42
N TYR A 122 2.16 -27.03 -8.11
CA TYR A 122 2.44 -28.10 -7.15
C TYR A 122 1.28 -28.27 -6.17
N ARG A 123 1.13 -29.48 -5.64
CA ARG A 123 0.40 -29.78 -4.40
C ARG A 123 1.41 -29.82 -3.25
N TYR A 124 1.02 -29.31 -2.10
CA TYR A 124 1.71 -29.44 -0.81
C TYR A 124 0.76 -30.05 0.21
N ASP A 125 1.25 -31.03 0.95
CA ASP A 125 0.52 -31.61 2.08
C ASP A 125 0.49 -30.64 3.27
N LEU A 126 -0.68 -30.41 3.87
CA LEU A 126 -0.81 -29.44 4.97
C LEU A 126 -0.19 -29.91 6.29
N HIS A 127 0.13 -31.20 6.42
CA HIS A 127 0.71 -31.76 7.65
C HIS A 127 2.21 -31.99 7.52
N THR A 128 2.65 -32.50 6.37
CA THR A 128 4.06 -32.86 6.16
C THR A 128 4.86 -31.84 5.37
N GLY A 129 4.20 -30.94 4.62
CA GLY A 129 4.85 -30.03 3.66
C GLY A 129 5.34 -30.73 2.39
N GLU A 130 5.16 -32.05 2.25
CA GLU A 130 5.61 -32.79 1.07
C GLU A 130 4.93 -32.29 -0.20
N SER A 131 5.73 -32.06 -1.24
CA SER A 131 5.26 -31.49 -2.50
C SER A 131 5.23 -32.49 -3.66
N LYS A 132 4.27 -32.30 -4.58
CA LYS A 132 4.14 -33.08 -5.82
C LYS A 132 3.70 -32.18 -6.97
N VAL A 133 4.38 -32.26 -8.11
CA VAL A 133 3.99 -31.55 -9.34
C VAL A 133 2.59 -32.01 -9.79
N LEU A 134 1.70 -31.07 -10.08
CA LEU A 134 0.37 -31.33 -10.64
C LEU A 134 0.36 -31.17 -12.17
N LEU A 135 0.95 -30.08 -12.68
CA LEU A 135 0.98 -29.76 -14.11
C LEU A 135 2.45 -29.60 -14.56
N LYS A 136 3.04 -30.69 -15.05
CA LYS A 136 4.48 -30.75 -15.37
C LYS A 136 4.84 -30.05 -16.70
N ASP A 137 3.90 -29.99 -17.63
CA ASP A 137 4.12 -29.55 -19.02
C ASP A 137 3.65 -28.10 -19.25
N LEU A 138 3.17 -27.40 -18.21
CA LEU A 138 2.65 -26.04 -18.31
C LEU A 138 3.43 -25.07 -17.42
N LYS A 139 3.76 -23.90 -17.98
CA LYS A 139 4.28 -22.76 -17.22
C LYS A 139 3.11 -21.98 -16.62
N VAL A 140 2.60 -22.42 -15.47
CA VAL A 140 1.35 -21.92 -14.87
C VAL A 140 1.56 -20.57 -14.18
N GLY A 141 0.74 -19.57 -14.50
CA GLY A 141 0.79 -18.22 -13.91
C GLY A 141 -0.18 -18.01 -12.75
N TYR A 142 -1.42 -18.45 -12.91
CA TYR A 142 -2.50 -18.41 -11.91
C TYR A 142 -3.41 -19.63 -12.11
N HIS A 143 -4.14 -20.06 -11.09
CA HIS A 143 -5.05 -21.20 -11.19
C HIS A 143 -6.26 -21.05 -10.28
N ILE A 144 -7.33 -21.76 -10.62
CA ILE A 144 -8.49 -22.02 -9.77
C ILE A 144 -8.96 -23.45 -9.99
N TRP A 145 -9.36 -24.13 -8.92
CA TRP A 145 -9.92 -25.47 -9.03
C TRP A 145 -11.38 -25.39 -9.43
N TYR A 146 -11.77 -25.95 -10.58
CA TYR A 146 -13.18 -26.12 -10.91
C TYR A 146 -13.79 -27.23 -10.05
N ASN A 147 -13.13 -28.40 -10.04
CA ASN A 147 -13.47 -29.56 -9.22
C ASN A 147 -12.16 -30.34 -8.88
N PRO A 148 -12.20 -31.47 -8.14
CA PRO A 148 -10.98 -32.22 -7.75
C PRO A 148 -10.08 -32.72 -8.91
N HIS A 149 -10.54 -32.67 -10.16
CA HIS A 149 -9.85 -33.19 -11.33
C HIS A 149 -9.60 -32.16 -12.43
N ILE A 150 -10.29 -31.02 -12.40
CA ILE A 150 -10.21 -30.00 -13.45
C ILE A 150 -9.74 -28.69 -12.83
N ILE A 151 -8.68 -28.14 -13.41
CA ILE A 151 -8.10 -26.85 -13.06
C ILE A 151 -8.32 -25.92 -14.25
N VAL A 152 -8.78 -24.71 -13.97
CA VAL A 152 -8.69 -23.59 -14.92
C VAL A 152 -7.46 -22.78 -14.52
N CYS A 153 -6.54 -22.56 -15.44
CA CYS A 153 -5.30 -21.85 -15.16
C CYS A 153 -4.89 -20.93 -16.30
N THR A 154 -4.00 -19.99 -16.01
CA THR A 154 -3.28 -19.25 -17.03
C THR A 154 -1.92 -19.90 -17.29
N VAL A 155 -1.51 -19.89 -18.55
CA VAL A 155 -0.19 -20.37 -18.98
C VAL A 155 0.58 -19.22 -19.60
N LEU A 156 1.80 -18.98 -19.11
CA LEU A 156 2.68 -17.94 -19.62
C LEU A 156 3.23 -18.35 -20.99
N ILE A 157 2.97 -17.52 -22.01
CA ILE A 157 3.45 -17.68 -23.37
C ILE A 157 4.02 -16.34 -23.82
N GLU A 158 5.34 -16.28 -24.05
CA GLU A 158 6.05 -15.04 -24.39
C GLU A 158 5.77 -13.93 -23.35
N ASP A 159 5.11 -12.85 -23.75
CA ASP A 159 4.76 -11.67 -22.95
C ASP A 159 3.28 -11.64 -22.51
N ARG A 160 2.53 -12.73 -22.72
CA ARG A 160 1.11 -12.83 -22.36
C ARG A 160 0.79 -14.09 -21.56
N MET A 161 -0.47 -14.17 -21.13
CA MET A 161 -1.06 -15.35 -20.51
C MET A 161 -2.23 -15.86 -21.35
N ASP A 162 -2.30 -17.17 -21.57
CA ASP A 162 -3.42 -17.83 -22.24
C ASP A 162 -4.21 -18.67 -21.21
N LEU A 163 -5.55 -18.67 -21.31
CA LEU A 163 -6.46 -19.42 -20.44
C LEU A 163 -6.51 -20.89 -20.88
N VAL A 164 -6.26 -21.80 -19.95
CA VAL A 164 -6.18 -23.24 -20.19
C VAL A 164 -7.05 -23.99 -19.19
N VAL A 165 -7.78 -24.99 -19.68
CA VAL A 165 -8.45 -26.00 -18.86
C VAL A 165 -7.58 -27.25 -18.86
N ALA A 166 -7.13 -27.67 -17.68
CA ALA A 166 -6.32 -28.86 -17.47
C ALA A 166 -7.13 -29.93 -16.74
N ASN A 167 -7.23 -31.12 -17.33
CA ASN A 167 -7.89 -32.28 -16.74
C ASN A 167 -6.85 -33.28 -16.23
N LEU A 168 -6.71 -33.36 -14.92
CA LEU A 168 -5.73 -34.22 -14.24
C LEU A 168 -6.04 -35.71 -14.38
N LYS A 169 -7.31 -36.09 -14.61
CA LYS A 169 -7.72 -37.49 -14.76
C LYS A 169 -7.39 -38.00 -16.17
N GLU A 170 -7.60 -37.16 -17.17
CA GLU A 170 -7.34 -37.49 -18.58
C GLU A 170 -5.92 -37.15 -19.02
N GLY A 171 -5.21 -36.30 -18.28
CA GLY A 171 -3.88 -35.80 -18.65
C GLY A 171 -3.93 -34.85 -19.85
N THR A 172 -5.06 -34.18 -20.08
CA THR A 172 -5.29 -33.29 -21.22
C THR A 172 -5.29 -31.83 -20.81
N ASN A 173 -4.86 -30.96 -21.72
CA ASN A 173 -4.88 -29.52 -21.57
C ASN A 173 -5.51 -28.90 -22.82
N TYR A 174 -6.44 -27.96 -22.64
CA TYR A 174 -7.11 -27.26 -23.73
C TYR A 174 -7.03 -25.75 -23.53
N THR A 175 -6.49 -25.03 -24.52
CA THR A 175 -6.47 -23.55 -24.51
C THR A 175 -7.84 -23.02 -24.92
N VAL A 176 -8.49 -22.31 -24.00
CA VAL A 176 -9.82 -21.72 -24.18
C VAL A 176 -9.73 -20.35 -24.86
N GLN A 177 -8.86 -19.49 -24.36
CA GLN A 177 -8.71 -18.12 -24.85
C GLN A 177 -7.26 -17.66 -24.73
N LYS A 178 -6.80 -16.83 -25.66
CA LYS A 178 -5.49 -16.17 -25.55
C LYS A 178 -5.62 -14.81 -24.89
N ASN A 179 -4.50 -14.31 -24.38
CA ASN A 179 -4.38 -12.96 -23.81
C ASN A 179 -5.43 -12.66 -22.72
N VAL A 180 -5.29 -13.32 -21.59
CA VAL A 180 -6.12 -13.14 -20.39
C VAL A 180 -5.33 -12.49 -19.25
N GLY A 181 -6.06 -11.89 -18.32
CA GLY A 181 -5.50 -11.36 -17.07
C GLY A 181 -5.27 -12.45 -16.02
N ARG A 182 -4.83 -12.02 -14.84
CA ARG A 182 -4.46 -12.93 -13.73
C ARG A 182 -5.60 -13.39 -12.81
N SER A 183 -6.72 -12.66 -12.76
CA SER A 183 -7.82 -12.98 -11.85
C SER A 183 -8.70 -14.10 -12.42
N LEU A 184 -8.84 -15.17 -11.63
CA LEU A 184 -9.64 -16.36 -11.89
C LEU A 184 -10.47 -16.67 -10.64
N HIS A 185 -11.79 -16.78 -10.78
CA HIS A 185 -12.68 -17.01 -9.64
C HIS A 185 -13.78 -18.00 -10.01
N LYS A 186 -14.22 -18.81 -9.03
CA LYS A 186 -15.52 -19.47 -9.16
C LYS A 186 -16.62 -18.40 -9.09
N ILE A 187 -17.62 -18.52 -9.94
CA ILE A 187 -18.84 -17.71 -9.80
C ILE A 187 -19.72 -18.40 -8.74
N PRO A 188 -20.08 -17.73 -7.64
CA PRO A 188 -20.84 -18.35 -6.56
C PRO A 188 -22.13 -19.01 -7.06
N ASN A 189 -22.51 -20.15 -6.47
CA ASN A 189 -23.72 -20.90 -6.80
C ASN A 189 -23.86 -21.36 -8.27
N THR A 190 -22.76 -21.49 -9.01
CA THR A 190 -22.78 -21.99 -10.40
C THR A 190 -21.63 -22.96 -10.70
N ASP A 191 -21.72 -23.62 -11.86
CA ASP A 191 -20.64 -24.43 -12.45
C ASP A 191 -19.71 -23.60 -13.37
N LEU A 192 -19.63 -22.29 -13.14
CA LEU A 192 -18.85 -21.37 -13.99
C LEU A 192 -17.61 -20.85 -13.26
N VAL A 193 -16.58 -20.55 -14.06
CA VAL A 193 -15.38 -19.83 -13.65
C VAL A 193 -15.37 -18.48 -14.37
N SER A 194 -15.22 -17.39 -13.64
CA SER A 194 -14.97 -16.08 -14.22
C SER A 194 -13.47 -15.83 -14.41
N TYR A 195 -13.12 -15.11 -15.46
CA TYR A 195 -11.75 -14.70 -15.78
C TYR A 195 -11.72 -13.31 -16.43
N ILE A 196 -10.55 -12.68 -16.40
CA ILE A 196 -10.31 -11.40 -17.08
C ILE A 196 -9.85 -11.64 -18.51
N SER A 197 -10.57 -11.10 -19.48
CA SER A 197 -10.21 -11.13 -20.89
C SER A 197 -9.57 -9.82 -21.31
N LYS A 198 -8.40 -9.90 -21.94
CA LYS A 198 -7.64 -8.77 -22.50
C LYS A 198 -7.55 -8.86 -24.02
N GLU A 199 -8.42 -9.66 -24.64
CA GLU A 199 -8.46 -9.85 -26.09
C GLU A 199 -8.78 -8.55 -26.84
N ASN A 200 -9.54 -7.67 -26.20
CA ASN A 200 -9.97 -6.38 -26.71
C ASN A 200 -9.31 -5.21 -25.94
N GLU A 201 -9.40 -4.00 -26.48
CA GLU A 201 -8.91 -2.78 -25.82
C GLU A 201 -9.60 -2.54 -24.47
N THR A 202 -10.90 -2.84 -24.38
CA THR A 202 -11.63 -2.82 -23.11
C THR A 202 -11.47 -4.16 -22.43
N VAL A 203 -11.02 -4.13 -21.17
CA VAL A 203 -10.84 -5.34 -20.36
C VAL A 203 -12.20 -5.84 -19.87
N GLU A 204 -12.48 -7.12 -20.12
CA GLU A 204 -13.77 -7.75 -19.85
C GLU A 204 -13.66 -8.76 -18.71
N ILE A 205 -14.74 -8.89 -17.93
CA ILE A 205 -14.97 -10.01 -17.03
C ILE A 205 -15.84 -11.01 -17.78
N LYS A 206 -15.34 -12.21 -18.04
CA LYS A 206 -16.06 -13.27 -18.77
C LYS A 206 -16.28 -14.49 -17.89
N SER A 207 -17.37 -15.22 -18.12
CA SER A 207 -17.59 -16.56 -17.60
C SER A 207 -17.05 -17.62 -18.56
N LEU A 208 -16.71 -18.79 -18.01
CA LEU A 208 -16.32 -20.00 -18.70
C LEU A 208 -17.03 -21.19 -18.02
N HIS A 209 -17.67 -22.04 -18.82
CA HIS A 209 -18.06 -23.38 -18.41
C HIS A 209 -16.93 -24.38 -18.76
N PRO A 210 -16.14 -24.91 -17.80
CA PRO A 210 -14.90 -25.62 -18.11
C PRO A 210 -15.06 -26.92 -18.91
N ILE A 211 -16.25 -27.53 -18.88
CA ILE A 211 -16.54 -28.75 -19.67
C ILE A 211 -16.94 -28.45 -21.12
N SER A 212 -17.89 -27.55 -21.35
CA SER A 212 -18.40 -27.25 -22.70
C SER A 212 -17.54 -26.24 -23.46
N GLY A 213 -16.70 -25.46 -22.75
CA GLY A 213 -15.94 -24.35 -23.32
C GLY A 213 -16.78 -23.10 -23.62
N ALA A 214 -18.07 -23.09 -23.26
CA ALA A 214 -18.93 -21.92 -23.46
C ALA A 214 -18.42 -20.74 -22.64
N THR A 215 -18.37 -19.55 -23.26
CA THR A 215 -17.97 -18.30 -22.59
C THR A 215 -18.99 -17.19 -22.85
N GLN A 216 -19.11 -16.26 -21.92
CA GLN A 216 -19.98 -15.08 -22.03
C GLN A 216 -19.37 -13.88 -21.30
N THR A 217 -19.50 -12.68 -21.86
CA THR A 217 -19.14 -11.44 -21.15
C THR A 217 -20.16 -11.16 -20.05
N ILE A 218 -19.66 -10.97 -18.82
CA ILE A 218 -20.44 -10.59 -17.63
C ILE A 218 -20.44 -9.07 -17.49
N ASN A 219 -19.24 -8.47 -17.47
CA ASN A 219 -19.09 -7.03 -17.24
C ASN A 219 -17.76 -6.50 -17.81
N PHE A 220 -17.51 -5.21 -17.62
CA PHE A 220 -16.26 -4.55 -17.96
C PHE A 220 -15.60 -4.00 -16.71
N ILE A 221 -14.29 -4.11 -16.62
CA ILE A 221 -13.53 -3.61 -15.47
C ILE A 221 -13.05 -2.18 -15.75
N TRP A 222 -13.25 -1.27 -14.79
CA TRP A 222 -12.84 0.12 -14.98
C TRP A 222 -11.31 0.25 -14.96
N ASN A 223 -10.78 1.24 -15.68
CA ASN A 223 -9.36 1.62 -15.69
C ASN A 223 -8.37 0.48 -15.94
N GLY A 224 -8.76 -0.58 -16.68
CA GLY A 224 -7.86 -1.66 -17.06
C GLY A 224 -7.29 -2.46 -15.87
N ARG A 225 -7.99 -2.46 -14.72
CA ARG A 225 -7.63 -3.31 -13.58
C ARG A 225 -7.77 -4.78 -13.95
N GLU A 226 -7.05 -5.66 -13.24
CA GLU A 226 -7.08 -7.10 -13.51
C GLU A 226 -7.52 -7.93 -12.31
N ASP A 227 -7.75 -7.32 -11.14
CA ASP A 227 -8.00 -8.04 -9.91
C ASP A 227 -9.37 -7.67 -9.36
N MET A 228 -10.16 -8.70 -9.07
CA MET A 228 -11.52 -8.59 -8.56
C MET A 228 -11.82 -9.76 -7.62
N ALA A 229 -12.96 -9.69 -6.95
CA ALA A 229 -13.54 -10.82 -6.24
C ALA A 229 -15.06 -10.80 -6.36
N TRP A 230 -15.70 -11.97 -6.23
CA TRP A 230 -17.15 -12.05 -6.08
C TRP A 230 -17.49 -11.84 -4.61
N LEU A 231 -18.24 -10.77 -4.33
CA LEU A 231 -18.74 -10.45 -3.00
C LEU A 231 -19.97 -11.31 -2.65
N SER A 232 -20.81 -11.56 -3.65
CA SER A 232 -22.01 -12.40 -3.60
C SER A 232 -22.20 -13.07 -4.97
N GLU A 233 -23.31 -13.79 -5.18
CA GLU A 233 -23.65 -14.38 -6.49
C GLU A 233 -23.90 -13.36 -7.62
N ASP A 234 -24.22 -12.10 -7.27
CA ASP A 234 -24.60 -11.06 -8.21
C ASP A 234 -23.71 -9.81 -8.14
N THR A 235 -22.74 -9.77 -7.22
CA THR A 235 -21.95 -8.55 -6.95
C THR A 235 -20.46 -8.86 -7.04
N ILE A 236 -19.76 -8.06 -7.86
CA ILE A 236 -18.31 -8.12 -8.04
C ILE A 236 -17.71 -6.88 -7.39
N ILE A 237 -16.60 -7.05 -6.67
CA ILE A 237 -15.80 -5.98 -6.09
C ILE A 237 -14.40 -5.94 -6.67
N ALA A 238 -13.81 -4.75 -6.74
CA ALA A 238 -12.40 -4.56 -7.02
C ALA A 238 -11.86 -3.33 -6.26
N GLY A 239 -10.55 -3.26 -6.11
CA GLY A 239 -9.88 -2.21 -5.34
C GLY A 239 -8.94 -1.36 -6.18
N THR A 240 -8.77 -0.10 -5.78
CA THR A 240 -7.72 0.78 -6.28
C THR A 240 -7.43 1.87 -5.26
N ASN A 241 -6.16 2.23 -5.07
CA ASN A 241 -5.77 3.26 -4.10
C ASN A 241 -6.40 2.94 -2.73
N ASN A 242 -7.17 3.87 -2.18
CA ASN A 242 -7.91 3.72 -0.92
C ASN A 242 -9.41 3.48 -1.11
N ILE A 243 -9.87 3.03 -2.28
CA ILE A 243 -11.28 2.74 -2.54
C ILE A 243 -11.49 1.29 -2.96
N LEU A 244 -12.64 0.77 -2.56
CA LEU A 244 -13.26 -0.43 -3.10
C LEU A 244 -14.49 0.01 -3.88
N ALA A 245 -14.67 -0.52 -5.09
CA ALA A 245 -15.86 -0.29 -5.88
C ALA A 245 -16.56 -1.62 -6.17
N GLN A 246 -17.87 -1.54 -6.42
CA GLN A 246 -18.72 -2.69 -6.72
C GLN A 246 -19.51 -2.51 -8.02
N VAL A 247 -19.86 -3.62 -8.65
CA VAL A 247 -20.77 -3.68 -9.80
C VAL A 247 -21.67 -4.90 -9.69
N LYS A 248 -22.93 -4.75 -10.11
CA LYS A 248 -23.86 -5.88 -10.26
C LYS A 248 -23.59 -6.62 -11.57
N ALA A 249 -23.49 -7.94 -11.51
CA ALA A 249 -23.10 -8.80 -12.62
C ALA A 249 -24.07 -8.76 -13.81
N ASP A 250 -25.33 -8.41 -13.58
CA ASP A 250 -26.39 -8.27 -14.60
C ASP A 250 -26.51 -6.85 -15.17
N THR A 251 -25.79 -5.89 -14.59
CA THR A 251 -25.69 -4.51 -15.10
C THR A 251 -24.42 -4.33 -15.93
N THR A 252 -24.38 -3.35 -16.83
CA THR A 252 -23.20 -3.15 -17.68
C THR A 252 -22.41 -1.90 -17.29
N GLY A 253 -21.19 -2.08 -16.78
CA GLY A 253 -20.15 -1.05 -16.67
C GLY A 253 -20.39 0.05 -15.63
N VAL A 254 -21.46 0.00 -14.83
CA VAL A 254 -21.77 1.02 -13.81
C VAL A 254 -21.18 0.63 -12.46
N TRP A 255 -19.91 0.95 -12.25
CA TRP A 255 -19.26 0.77 -10.95
C TRP A 255 -19.66 1.87 -9.98
N SER A 256 -19.95 1.50 -8.73
CA SER A 256 -20.28 2.43 -7.63
C SER A 256 -19.28 2.30 -6.48
N LEU A 257 -19.11 3.36 -5.70
CA LEU A 257 -18.28 3.30 -4.49
C LEU A 257 -18.88 2.30 -3.51
N PHE A 258 -18.12 1.28 -3.15
CA PHE A 258 -18.49 0.31 -2.12
C PHE A 258 -17.99 0.79 -0.75
N HIS A 259 -16.70 1.14 -0.68
CA HIS A 259 -16.09 1.62 0.55
C HIS A 259 -14.90 2.52 0.25
N LYS A 260 -14.75 3.60 1.03
CA LYS A 260 -13.55 4.45 0.99
C LYS A 260 -12.85 4.32 2.33
N VAL A 261 -11.58 3.94 2.26
CA VAL A 261 -10.76 3.67 3.43
C VAL A 261 -9.94 4.91 3.73
N ASP A 262 -9.75 5.16 5.02
CA ASP A 262 -8.80 6.16 5.49
C ASP A 262 -7.38 5.77 4.98
N PRO A 263 -6.67 6.64 4.22
CA PRO A 263 -5.30 6.39 3.81
C PRO A 263 -4.33 6.09 4.97
N LEU A 264 -4.71 6.42 6.21
CA LEU A 264 -3.97 6.08 7.43
C LEU A 264 -4.14 4.62 7.87
N GLN A 265 -5.08 3.86 7.31
CA GLN A 265 -5.26 2.44 7.58
C GLN A 265 -4.53 1.56 6.55
N TRP A 266 -4.68 1.89 5.27
CA TRP A 266 -3.90 1.30 4.16
C TRP A 266 -3.98 2.19 2.91
N ASN A 267 -3.14 1.90 1.92
CA ASN A 267 -3.22 2.53 0.61
C ASN A 267 -2.96 1.52 -0.51
N ASN A 268 -3.29 1.87 -1.75
CA ASN A 268 -3.04 1.07 -2.95
C ASN A 268 -3.50 -0.40 -2.84
N VAL A 269 -4.82 -0.63 -2.71
CA VAL A 269 -5.39 -1.98 -2.76
C VAL A 269 -5.10 -2.65 -4.10
N THR A 270 -4.54 -3.86 -4.07
CA THR A 270 -4.15 -4.62 -5.27
C THR A 270 -4.81 -5.99 -5.38
N ARG A 271 -5.28 -6.59 -4.28
CA ARG A 271 -6.00 -7.88 -4.28
C ARG A 271 -7.07 -7.92 -3.22
N ILE A 272 -8.09 -8.73 -3.47
CA ILE A 272 -9.16 -9.00 -2.54
C ILE A 272 -9.50 -10.50 -2.63
N ALA A 273 -9.69 -11.14 -1.49
CA ALA A 273 -10.33 -12.43 -1.36
C ALA A 273 -11.49 -12.31 -0.38
N VAL A 274 -12.55 -13.09 -0.59
CA VAL A 274 -13.76 -13.11 0.23
C VAL A 274 -13.82 -14.46 0.94
N SER A 275 -14.16 -14.48 2.23
CA SER A 275 -14.33 -15.72 2.99
C SER A 275 -15.53 -16.53 2.48
N PRO A 276 -15.55 -17.87 2.66
CA PRO A 276 -16.64 -18.71 2.18
C PRO A 276 -18.01 -18.33 2.75
N ASP A 277 -18.06 -17.95 4.03
CA ASP A 277 -19.24 -17.41 4.71
C ASP A 277 -19.63 -15.97 4.31
N GLN A 278 -18.82 -15.29 3.51
CA GLN A 278 -18.99 -13.88 3.14
C GLN A 278 -19.00 -12.91 4.32
N GLU A 279 -18.36 -13.26 5.45
CA GLU A 279 -18.25 -12.37 6.61
C GLU A 279 -16.91 -11.61 6.66
N LYS A 280 -15.94 -11.93 5.80
CA LYS A 280 -14.59 -11.35 5.84
C LYS A 280 -14.01 -11.09 4.46
N LEU A 281 -13.17 -10.06 4.41
CA LEU A 281 -12.29 -9.77 3.28
C LEU A 281 -10.82 -9.92 3.71
N ALA A 282 -10.02 -10.56 2.88
CA ALA A 282 -8.56 -10.47 2.92
C ALA A 282 -8.10 -9.55 1.79
N ILE A 283 -7.48 -8.42 2.12
CA ILE A 283 -7.12 -7.34 1.22
C ILE A 283 -5.61 -7.19 1.19
N VAL A 284 -5.02 -7.15 -0.01
CA VAL A 284 -3.61 -6.80 -0.16
C VAL A 284 -3.49 -5.33 -0.46
N ALA A 285 -2.74 -4.61 0.37
CA ALA A 285 -2.54 -3.17 0.27
C ALA A 285 -1.13 -2.77 0.75
N GLU A 286 -0.68 -1.59 0.36
CA GLU A 286 0.50 -0.97 0.95
C GLU A 286 0.20 -0.54 2.40
N PRO A 287 1.14 -0.76 3.34
CA PRO A 287 0.98 -0.28 4.70
C PRO A 287 0.93 1.24 4.75
N PRO A 288 0.21 1.83 5.73
CA PRO A 288 0.11 3.27 5.85
C PRO A 288 1.49 3.88 6.16
N ALA A 289 1.73 5.11 5.70
CA ALA A 289 3.02 5.78 5.82
C ALA A 289 3.53 5.83 7.27
N ALA A 290 2.63 6.03 8.24
CA ALA A 290 2.96 6.03 9.67
C ALA A 290 3.52 4.70 10.17
N ALA A 291 3.06 3.56 9.64
CA ALA A 291 3.57 2.24 10.02
C ALA A 291 5.00 2.04 9.49
N ILE A 292 5.28 2.48 8.27
CA ILE A 292 6.63 2.39 7.68
C ILE A 292 7.62 3.28 8.45
N VAL A 293 7.23 4.51 8.79
CA VAL A 293 8.06 5.42 9.60
C VAL A 293 8.25 4.88 11.02
N GLN A 294 7.23 4.24 11.60
CA GLN A 294 7.38 3.55 12.88
C GLN A 294 8.42 2.42 12.82
N LYS A 295 8.35 1.54 11.81
CA LYS A 295 9.35 0.48 11.57
C LYS A 295 10.77 1.07 11.46
N GLN A 296 10.92 2.20 10.76
CA GLN A 296 12.20 2.92 10.66
C GLN A 296 12.73 3.37 12.03
N VAL A 297 11.89 4.01 12.86
CA VAL A 297 12.30 4.48 14.20
C VAL A 297 12.69 3.31 15.09
N GLU A 298 11.93 2.21 15.04
CA GLU A 298 12.22 0.98 15.78
C GLU A 298 13.55 0.36 15.34
N ALA A 299 13.80 0.26 14.03
CA ALA A 299 15.05 -0.24 13.49
C ALA A 299 16.26 0.62 13.88
N TYR A 300 16.12 1.95 13.82
CA TYR A 300 17.14 2.89 14.30
C TYR A 300 17.45 2.66 15.77
N ASN A 301 16.41 2.58 16.61
CA ASN A 301 16.56 2.36 18.04
C ASN A 301 17.06 0.94 18.38
N ALA A 302 16.78 -0.07 17.56
CA ALA A 302 17.39 -1.39 17.67
C ALA A 302 18.87 -1.40 17.22
N ALA A 303 19.35 -0.28 16.67
CA ALA A 303 20.65 -0.14 16.02
C ALA A 303 20.86 -1.23 14.95
N ASN A 304 19.79 -1.57 14.23
CA ASN A 304 19.80 -2.54 13.14
C ASN A 304 19.87 -1.80 11.80
N LEU A 305 21.08 -1.68 11.26
CA LEU A 305 21.33 -0.94 10.03
C LEU A 305 20.53 -1.49 8.84
N GLU A 306 20.45 -2.81 8.66
CA GLU A 306 19.75 -3.38 7.50
C GLU A 306 18.24 -3.12 7.55
N LEU A 307 17.60 -3.34 8.71
CA LEU A 307 16.17 -3.04 8.86
C LEU A 307 15.90 -1.53 8.69
N PHE A 308 16.81 -0.68 9.16
CA PHE A 308 16.69 0.76 9.00
C PHE A 308 16.76 1.16 7.52
N ILE A 309 17.77 0.68 6.78
CA ILE A 309 17.95 0.97 5.35
C ILE A 309 16.78 0.41 4.51
N ASN A 310 16.25 -0.76 4.86
CA ASN A 310 15.13 -1.40 4.15
C ASN A 310 13.81 -0.61 4.23
N CYS A 311 13.68 0.33 5.17
CA CYS A 311 12.53 1.23 5.23
C CYS A 311 12.55 2.31 4.15
N TYR A 312 13.69 2.54 3.49
CA TYR A 312 13.88 3.61 2.50
C TYR A 312 13.93 3.07 1.07
N SER A 313 13.48 3.87 0.11
CA SER A 313 13.66 3.54 -1.30
C SER A 313 15.16 3.58 -1.69
N PRO A 314 15.60 2.82 -2.71
CA PRO A 314 16.99 2.84 -3.15
C PRO A 314 17.50 4.24 -3.51
N GLU A 315 16.61 5.09 -4.03
CA GLU A 315 16.85 6.47 -4.48
C GLU A 315 16.40 7.52 -3.45
N VAL A 316 16.36 7.17 -2.16
CA VAL A 316 15.90 8.09 -1.10
C VAL A 316 16.64 9.43 -1.13
N THR A 317 15.91 10.54 -1.04
CA THR A 317 16.47 11.88 -0.85
C THR A 317 16.39 12.27 0.63
N VAL A 318 17.52 12.67 1.21
CA VAL A 318 17.56 13.26 2.55
C VAL A 318 17.97 14.72 2.46
N SER A 319 17.15 15.61 3.03
CA SER A 319 17.30 17.06 2.92
C SER A 319 17.13 17.79 4.25
N TYR A 320 17.60 19.03 4.31
CA TYR A 320 17.17 20.01 5.30
C TYR A 320 16.01 20.80 4.71
N PHE A 321 15.03 21.11 5.56
CA PHE A 321 13.86 21.88 5.13
C PHE A 321 14.27 23.26 4.56
N PRO A 322 13.62 23.74 3.49
CA PRO A 322 12.51 23.10 2.79
C PRO A 322 12.94 22.00 1.81
N ASP A 323 14.07 22.14 1.12
CA ASP A 323 14.48 21.23 0.04
C ASP A 323 16.01 21.13 -0.17
N LYS A 324 16.82 21.63 0.77
CA LYS A 324 18.28 21.61 0.65
C LYS A 324 18.81 20.18 0.84
N ILE A 325 19.11 19.50 -0.26
CA ILE A 325 19.62 18.12 -0.26
C ILE A 325 20.90 18.02 0.60
N TRP A 326 20.89 17.04 1.51
CA TRP A 326 22.05 16.62 2.28
C TRP A 326 22.75 15.45 1.57
N TYR A 327 22.01 14.38 1.27
CA TYR A 327 22.50 13.25 0.49
C TYR A 327 21.36 12.46 -0.14
N GLU A 328 21.71 11.57 -1.05
CA GLU A 328 20.78 10.71 -1.77
C GLU A 328 21.32 9.29 -1.86
N GLY A 329 20.41 8.33 -1.87
CA GLY A 329 20.68 6.92 -2.13
C GLY A 329 21.15 6.10 -0.92
N HIS A 330 20.90 4.80 -0.99
CA HIS A 330 21.28 3.82 0.03
C HIS A 330 22.78 3.78 0.33
N GLU A 331 23.65 3.96 -0.67
CA GLU A 331 25.10 3.90 -0.48
C GLU A 331 25.58 4.97 0.51
N LYS A 332 25.17 6.23 0.31
CA LYS A 332 25.51 7.34 1.22
C LYS A 332 24.85 7.15 2.59
N MET A 333 23.61 6.67 2.61
CA MET A 333 22.89 6.39 3.85
C MET A 333 23.64 5.36 4.71
N ARG A 334 24.11 4.26 4.11
CA ARG A 334 24.89 3.23 4.81
C ARG A 334 26.18 3.79 5.41
N GLY A 335 26.88 4.65 4.66
CA GLY A 335 28.08 5.32 5.18
C GLY A 335 27.80 6.24 6.37
N ILE A 336 26.71 7.02 6.32
CA ILE A 336 26.34 7.94 7.41
C ILE A 336 25.90 7.19 8.68
N TYR A 337 25.18 6.08 8.52
CA TYR A 337 24.66 5.28 9.61
C TYR A 337 25.50 4.03 9.92
N GLU A 338 26.74 3.93 9.44
CA GLU A 338 27.61 2.76 9.64
C GLU A 338 27.85 2.43 11.12
N GLY A 339 27.75 3.43 11.99
CA GLY A 339 27.88 3.30 13.44
C GLY A 339 26.65 2.68 14.14
N LEU A 340 25.52 2.47 13.43
CA LEU A 340 24.36 1.77 13.99
C LEU A 340 24.69 0.28 14.16
N SER A 341 25.03 -0.08 15.40
CA SER A 341 25.30 -1.46 15.78
C SER A 341 24.60 -1.83 17.09
N PRO A 342 23.97 -3.02 17.20
CA PRO A 342 23.32 -3.47 18.43
C PRO A 342 24.27 -3.54 19.64
N THR A 343 25.58 -3.68 19.39
CA THR A 343 26.60 -3.76 20.44
C THR A 343 27.07 -2.39 20.93
N ASN A 344 26.75 -1.29 20.23
CA ASN A 344 27.19 0.06 20.57
C ASN A 344 26.06 1.10 20.44
N LYS A 345 24.91 0.79 21.05
CA LYS A 345 23.73 1.65 21.03
C LYS A 345 23.98 2.95 21.81
N THR A 346 24.39 3.98 21.08
CA THR A 346 24.77 5.29 21.65
C THR A 346 23.64 6.31 21.57
N TYR A 347 22.88 6.32 20.48
CA TYR A 347 21.78 7.27 20.25
C TYR A 347 20.42 6.57 20.34
N GLN A 348 19.40 7.32 20.75
CA GLN A 348 18.00 6.91 20.73
C GLN A 348 17.12 8.07 20.32
N VAL A 349 16.08 7.75 19.57
CA VAL A 349 15.04 8.68 19.12
C VAL A 349 13.72 8.30 19.77
N ALA A 350 13.07 9.25 20.44
CA ALA A 350 11.71 9.10 20.94
C ALA A 350 10.78 10.05 20.17
N VAL A 351 9.74 9.50 19.53
CA VAL A 351 8.69 10.30 18.87
C VAL A 351 7.76 10.85 19.95
N VAL A 352 7.79 12.18 20.13
CA VAL A 352 6.98 12.91 21.12
C VAL A 352 5.60 13.24 20.57
N LYS A 353 5.52 13.62 19.30
CA LYS A 353 4.28 13.87 18.55
C LYS A 353 4.46 13.33 17.14
N ARG A 354 3.39 12.76 16.59
CA ARG A 354 3.31 12.34 15.18
C ARG A 354 2.09 12.99 14.55
N ILE A 355 2.25 13.49 13.33
CA ILE A 355 1.16 13.93 12.45
C ILE A 355 1.28 13.09 11.18
N ALA A 356 0.18 12.51 10.69
CA ALA A 356 0.16 11.74 9.46
C ALA A 356 -0.92 12.29 8.52
N ILE A 357 -0.56 12.56 7.27
CA ILE A 357 -1.48 13.06 6.25
C ILE A 357 -1.15 12.41 4.91
N ALA A 358 -2.12 11.66 4.37
CA ALA A 358 -1.95 10.87 3.15
C ALA A 358 -0.67 10.01 3.19
N ASN A 359 0.31 10.33 2.36
CA ASN A 359 1.58 9.61 2.24
C ASN A 359 2.74 10.26 3.00
N LYS A 360 2.45 11.24 3.87
CA LYS A 360 3.45 12.01 4.63
C LYS A 360 3.28 11.80 6.13
N VAL A 361 4.40 11.82 6.83
CA VAL A 361 4.46 11.72 8.29
C VAL A 361 5.40 12.80 8.80
N VAL A 362 5.02 13.46 9.89
CA VAL A 362 5.84 14.44 10.60
C VAL A 362 6.04 13.93 12.01
N ASP A 363 7.28 13.61 12.35
CA ASP A 363 7.66 13.19 13.70
C ASP A 363 8.39 14.33 14.41
N HIS A 364 7.91 14.70 15.59
CA HIS A 364 8.63 15.54 16.53
C HIS A 364 9.43 14.63 17.46
N GLU A 365 10.74 14.68 17.33
CA GLU A 365 11.65 13.70 17.87
C GLU A 365 12.51 14.29 18.97
N LYS A 366 12.63 13.55 20.08
CA LYS A 366 13.62 13.80 21.13
C LYS A 366 14.81 12.87 20.90
N VAL A 367 15.98 13.46 20.66
CA VAL A 367 17.23 12.72 20.51
C VAL A 367 17.96 12.67 21.84
N THR A 368 18.38 11.46 22.23
CA THR A 368 19.23 11.24 23.41
C THR A 368 20.49 10.47 23.03
N ARG A 369 21.57 10.73 23.77
CA ARG A 369 22.84 10.03 23.64
C ARG A 369 23.21 9.47 25.00
N ASN A 370 23.35 8.15 25.13
CA ASN A 370 23.60 7.47 26.41
C ASN A 370 22.60 7.88 27.52
N GLY A 371 21.34 8.14 27.13
CA GLY A 371 20.28 8.61 28.03
C GLY A 371 20.25 10.12 28.28
N GLU A 372 21.28 10.86 27.86
CA GLU A 372 21.32 12.32 28.01
C GLU A 372 20.66 13.03 26.83
N PHE A 373 19.79 14.00 27.11
CA PHE A 373 19.15 14.82 26.09
C PHE A 373 20.17 15.56 25.23
N GLN A 374 19.98 15.51 23.91
CA GLN A 374 20.83 16.23 22.96
C GLN A 374 20.05 17.37 22.32
N GLN A 375 18.94 17.06 21.65
CA GLN A 375 18.13 18.04 20.92
C GLN A 375 16.70 17.55 20.70
N MET A 376 15.82 18.50 20.39
CA MET A 376 14.58 18.23 19.67
C MET A 376 14.82 18.44 18.17
N GLN A 377 14.14 17.66 17.35
CA GLN A 377 14.14 17.83 15.89
C GLN A 377 12.78 17.44 15.33
N VAL A 378 12.48 17.88 14.11
CA VAL A 378 11.36 17.35 13.34
C VAL A 378 11.89 16.64 12.10
N ALA A 379 11.35 15.46 11.83
CA ALA A 379 11.59 14.71 10.60
C ALA A 379 10.28 14.60 9.80
N ILE A 380 10.31 15.05 8.55
CA ILE A 380 9.19 14.95 7.60
C ILE A 380 9.52 13.85 6.60
N TYR A 381 8.65 12.85 6.53
CA TYR A 381 8.78 11.70 5.65
C TYR A 381 7.78 11.79 4.50
N THR A 382 8.19 11.40 3.29
CA THR A 382 7.29 11.09 2.17
C THR A 382 7.49 9.63 1.80
N VAL A 383 6.40 8.88 1.82
CA VAL A 383 6.38 7.44 1.55
C VAL A 383 5.65 7.18 0.23
N ASN A 384 6.22 6.35 -0.63
CA ASN A 384 5.54 5.88 -1.84
C ASN A 384 5.96 4.43 -2.11
N GLY A 385 5.05 3.62 -2.65
CA GLY A 385 5.36 2.23 -3.02
C GLY A 385 5.83 1.38 -1.84
N GLY A 386 5.35 1.67 -0.63
CA GLY A 386 5.75 0.98 0.59
C GLY A 386 7.13 1.33 1.16
N ALA A 387 7.80 2.39 0.67
CA ALA A 387 9.12 2.82 1.18
C ALA A 387 9.23 4.35 1.36
N ILE A 388 10.12 4.79 2.25
CA ILE A 388 10.42 6.21 2.45
C ILE A 388 11.28 6.71 1.29
N GLU A 389 10.72 7.58 0.45
CA GLU A 389 11.43 8.21 -0.67
C GLU A 389 12.10 9.52 -0.27
N ARG A 390 11.57 10.21 0.74
CA ARG A 390 12.17 11.46 1.23
C ARG A 390 12.10 11.54 2.74
N MET A 391 13.20 11.99 3.33
CA MET A 391 13.28 12.39 4.74
C MET A 391 13.83 13.82 4.80
N THR A 392 13.15 14.72 5.50
CA THR A 392 13.56 16.12 5.60
C THR A 392 13.61 16.57 7.05
N PHE A 393 14.76 17.06 7.48
CA PHE A 393 14.97 17.51 8.86
C PHE A 393 14.67 19.00 9.01
N ILE A 394 14.05 19.34 10.13
CA ILE A 394 13.95 20.68 10.70
C ILE A 394 14.58 20.63 12.08
N PHE A 395 15.59 21.48 12.33
CA PHE A 395 16.23 21.62 13.64
C PHE A 395 15.83 22.92 14.33
N ASP A 396 16.12 23.02 15.63
CA ASP A 396 15.84 24.17 16.50
C ASP A 396 16.88 25.30 16.36
N ASP A 397 17.39 25.54 15.14
CA ASP A 397 18.53 26.42 14.91
C ASP A 397 18.13 27.91 14.88
N ASP A 398 16.98 28.21 14.28
CA ASP A 398 16.46 29.57 14.13
C ASP A 398 15.50 29.91 15.27
N LYS A 399 15.68 31.05 15.94
CA LYS A 399 14.81 31.45 17.05
C LYS A 399 13.95 32.64 16.67
N ALA A 400 12.64 32.53 16.91
CA ALA A 400 11.73 33.67 16.93
C ALA A 400 11.08 33.81 18.31
N PRO A 401 10.79 35.03 18.79
CA PRO A 401 10.00 35.22 20.00
C PRO A 401 8.53 34.79 19.77
N ASN A 402 8.05 33.86 20.61
CA ASN A 402 6.65 33.45 20.69
C ASN A 402 5.97 33.06 19.34
N PRO A 403 6.59 32.23 18.49
CA PRO A 403 6.04 31.87 17.18
C PRO A 403 4.66 31.21 17.30
N GLU A 404 4.47 30.37 18.32
CA GLU A 404 3.17 29.76 18.65
C GLU A 404 2.07 30.80 18.89
N THR A 405 2.37 31.90 19.58
CA THR A 405 1.37 32.95 19.85
C THR A 405 0.94 33.67 18.58
N ILE A 406 1.88 33.88 17.64
CA ILE A 406 1.58 34.54 16.36
C ILE A 406 0.68 33.66 15.51
N VAL A 407 0.99 32.36 15.41
CA VAL A 407 0.17 31.40 14.66
C VAL A 407 -1.18 31.16 15.34
N GLN A 408 -1.26 31.20 16.69
CA GLN A 408 -2.55 31.14 17.38
C GLN A 408 -3.45 32.33 17.02
N LYS A 409 -2.91 33.55 16.99
CA LYS A 409 -3.69 34.74 16.56
C LYS A 409 -4.19 34.60 15.13
N GLN A 410 -3.39 34.02 14.25
CA GLN A 410 -3.78 33.74 12.87
C GLN A 410 -4.97 32.79 12.81
N LEU A 411 -4.92 31.69 13.58
CA LEU A 411 -6.00 30.70 13.66
C LEU A 411 -7.29 31.30 14.25
N ASP A 412 -7.17 32.12 15.30
CA ASP A 412 -8.31 32.80 15.93
C ASP A 412 -8.98 33.78 14.96
N ALA A 413 -8.19 34.56 14.21
CA ALA A 413 -8.69 35.45 13.17
C ALA A 413 -9.34 34.68 12.00
N TYR A 414 -8.76 33.55 11.60
CA TYR A 414 -9.34 32.66 10.58
C TYR A 414 -10.72 32.14 11.00
N ASN A 415 -10.83 31.64 12.24
CA ASN A 415 -12.07 31.08 12.78
C ASN A 415 -13.16 32.14 13.02
N THR A 416 -12.76 33.38 13.30
CA THR A 416 -13.70 34.52 13.38
C THR A 416 -13.96 35.19 12.04
N ARG A 417 -13.30 34.73 10.96
CA ARG A 417 -13.34 35.32 9.62
C ARG A 417 -12.95 36.81 9.60
N ASP A 418 -12.08 37.22 10.52
CA ASP A 418 -11.52 38.56 10.60
C ASP A 418 -10.35 38.69 9.61
N ILE A 419 -10.63 39.24 8.43
CA ILE A 419 -9.62 39.39 7.36
C ILE A 419 -8.49 40.33 7.75
N ASP A 420 -8.78 41.40 8.50
CA ASP A 420 -7.75 42.38 8.87
C ASP A 420 -6.86 41.81 9.97
N GLY A 421 -7.47 41.20 11.00
CA GLY A 421 -6.73 40.47 12.04
C GLY A 421 -5.92 39.30 11.49
N PHE A 422 -6.43 38.60 10.46
CA PHE A 422 -5.72 37.51 9.78
C PHE A 422 -4.49 38.04 9.04
N MET A 423 -4.66 39.07 8.19
CA MET A 423 -3.56 39.66 7.42
C MET A 423 -2.50 40.31 8.32
N ASP A 424 -2.90 40.86 9.47
CA ASP A 424 -2.01 41.42 10.49
C ASP A 424 -1.07 40.38 11.12
N THR A 425 -1.25 39.09 10.88
CA THR A 425 -0.30 38.07 11.35
C THR A 425 0.82 37.76 10.35
N TYR A 426 0.68 38.18 9.10
CA TYR A 426 1.62 37.90 8.02
C TYR A 426 2.56 39.08 7.75
N GLY A 427 3.74 38.81 7.19
CA GLY A 427 4.64 39.82 6.65
C GLY A 427 4.18 40.30 5.27
N GLU A 428 4.62 41.49 4.82
CA GLU A 428 4.22 42.06 3.52
C GLU A 428 4.59 41.13 2.34
N ASP A 429 5.77 40.50 2.42
CA ASP A 429 6.35 39.60 1.41
C ASP A 429 6.03 38.10 1.62
N ILE A 430 4.96 37.78 2.36
CA ILE A 430 4.53 36.41 2.67
C ILE A 430 4.58 35.49 1.43
N SER A 431 5.23 34.34 1.56
CA SER A 431 5.31 33.35 0.48
C SER A 431 4.62 32.03 0.85
N LEU A 432 3.76 31.53 -0.02
CA LEU A 432 3.06 30.25 0.18
C LEU A 432 3.68 29.17 -0.72
N TYR A 433 3.87 27.98 -0.18
CA TYR A 433 4.47 26.83 -0.87
C TYR A 433 3.64 25.55 -0.69
N ASN A 434 3.69 24.65 -1.66
CA ASN A 434 3.45 23.23 -1.42
C ASN A 434 4.78 22.54 -1.13
N TYR A 435 4.80 21.67 -0.12
CA TYR A 435 5.98 20.91 0.22
C TYR A 435 6.45 20.03 -0.96
N PRO A 436 7.76 19.95 -1.27
CA PRO A 436 8.87 20.51 -0.49
C PRO A 436 9.12 22.02 -0.68
N ALA A 437 9.05 22.54 -1.91
CA ALA A 437 9.38 23.95 -2.18
C ALA A 437 8.66 24.53 -3.42
N GLU A 438 7.51 23.96 -3.82
CA GLU A 438 6.76 24.46 -4.96
C GLU A 438 6.04 25.77 -4.60
N LYS A 439 6.46 26.89 -5.19
CA LYS A 439 5.85 28.20 -4.91
C LYS A 439 4.41 28.26 -5.43
N ARG A 440 3.49 28.65 -4.55
CA ARG A 440 2.05 28.80 -4.85
C ARG A 440 1.65 30.26 -5.12
N SER A 441 2.06 31.18 -4.26
CA SER A 441 1.76 32.62 -4.38
C SER A 441 2.70 33.44 -3.49
N GLN A 442 2.71 34.76 -3.67
CA GLN A 442 3.50 35.67 -2.86
C GLN A 442 2.80 37.01 -2.66
N GLY A 443 2.96 37.61 -1.48
CA GLY A 443 2.52 38.95 -1.15
C GLY A 443 1.14 38.98 -0.49
N GLN A 444 0.93 39.97 0.37
CA GLN A 444 -0.32 40.13 1.09
C GLN A 444 -1.51 40.50 0.22
N GLU A 445 -1.31 41.22 -0.88
CA GLU A 445 -2.41 41.68 -1.74
C GLU A 445 -3.17 40.49 -2.36
N GLU A 446 -2.44 39.55 -2.96
CA GLU A 446 -3.02 38.33 -3.52
C GLU A 446 -3.67 37.47 -2.44
N MET A 447 -3.00 37.33 -1.29
CA MET A 447 -3.50 36.56 -0.16
C MET A 447 -4.82 37.16 0.37
N ARG A 448 -4.86 38.47 0.63
CA ARG A 448 -6.04 39.18 1.14
C ARG A 448 -7.22 39.03 0.19
N LYS A 449 -6.99 39.19 -1.12
CA LYS A 449 -8.04 38.99 -2.14
C LYS A 449 -8.65 37.59 -2.05
N SER A 450 -7.80 36.56 -2.00
CA SER A 450 -8.25 35.16 -1.92
C SER A 450 -9.03 34.85 -0.63
N TYR A 451 -8.49 35.24 0.53
CA TYR A 451 -9.11 34.95 1.83
C TYR A 451 -10.35 35.79 2.12
N ALA A 452 -10.42 37.05 1.65
CA ALA A 452 -11.60 37.89 1.83
C ALA A 452 -12.82 37.27 1.13
N ASP A 453 -12.67 36.85 -0.13
CA ASP A 453 -13.74 36.18 -0.88
C ASP A 453 -14.12 34.84 -0.23
N PHE A 454 -13.14 34.07 0.25
CA PHE A 454 -13.38 32.80 0.92
C PHE A 454 -14.13 32.96 2.25
N PHE A 455 -13.74 33.92 3.09
CA PHE A 455 -14.41 34.23 4.36
C PHE A 455 -15.85 34.73 4.16
N ALA A 456 -16.08 35.54 3.13
CA ALA A 456 -17.42 36.05 2.82
C ALA A 456 -18.35 34.95 2.28
N SER A 457 -17.81 34.00 1.52
CA SER A 457 -18.61 32.94 0.85
C SER A 457 -18.78 31.66 1.68
N THR A 458 -18.02 31.48 2.76
CA THR A 458 -18.00 30.23 3.55
C THR A 458 -18.54 30.47 4.97
N PRO A 459 -19.87 30.43 5.18
CA PRO A 459 -20.48 30.77 6.47
C PRO A 459 -20.20 29.77 7.59
N ASP A 460 -19.93 28.52 7.23
CA ASP A 460 -19.63 27.39 8.10
C ASP A 460 -18.12 27.19 8.33
N LEU A 461 -17.28 28.15 7.93
CA LEU A 461 -15.84 28.04 8.04
C LEU A 461 -15.40 27.84 9.49
N HIS A 462 -14.72 26.73 9.75
CA HIS A 462 -14.12 26.44 11.05
C HIS A 462 -12.89 25.54 10.89
N CYS A 463 -11.77 25.95 11.48
CA CYS A 463 -10.56 25.16 11.62
C CYS A 463 -10.42 24.68 13.07
N GLU A 464 -10.47 23.37 13.25
CA GLU A 464 -10.15 22.68 14.51
C GLU A 464 -8.68 22.27 14.49
N LEU A 465 -7.88 22.78 15.44
CA LEU A 465 -6.49 22.37 15.63
C LEU A 465 -6.44 20.99 16.31
N LYS A 466 -5.90 19.99 15.60
CA LYS A 466 -5.78 18.61 16.10
C LYS A 466 -4.45 18.39 16.81
N ASN A 467 -3.37 18.97 16.30
CA ASN A 467 -2.04 18.87 16.87
C ASN A 467 -1.21 20.11 16.49
N ARG A 468 -0.23 20.44 17.33
CA ARG A 468 0.74 21.52 17.10
C ARG A 468 2.14 21.08 17.53
N ILE A 469 3.12 21.30 16.66
CA ILE A 469 4.55 21.15 16.95
C ILE A 469 5.21 22.53 16.82
N VAL A 470 6.08 22.89 17.77
CA VAL A 470 6.85 24.13 17.75
C VAL A 470 8.32 23.75 17.76
N ILE A 471 9.09 24.24 16.78
CA ILE A 471 10.52 23.97 16.63
C ILE A 471 11.21 25.22 16.06
N GLY A 472 12.11 25.83 16.82
CA GLY A 472 12.75 27.09 16.45
C GLY A 472 11.74 28.21 16.17
N ASN A 473 11.84 28.79 14.98
CA ASN A 473 10.93 29.81 14.47
C ASN A 473 9.73 29.24 13.72
N LYS A 474 9.51 27.93 13.78
CA LYS A 474 8.49 27.22 12.99
C LYS A 474 7.40 26.64 13.88
N VAL A 475 6.17 26.69 13.37
CA VAL A 475 5.00 26.05 13.97
C VAL A 475 4.37 25.14 12.92
N ILE A 476 4.10 23.90 13.27
CA ILE A 476 3.47 22.91 12.40
C ILE A 476 2.12 22.54 13.00
N ASP A 477 1.05 22.88 12.29
CA ASP A 477 -0.32 22.61 12.72
C ASP A 477 -0.94 21.50 11.89
N GLU A 478 -1.55 20.53 12.58
CA GLU A 478 -2.49 19.57 12.00
C GLU A 478 -3.90 20.14 12.15
N GLU A 479 -4.51 20.46 11.03
CA GLU A 479 -5.76 21.21 10.96
C GLU A 479 -6.88 20.33 10.39
N LYS A 480 -8.06 20.41 10.98
CA LYS A 480 -9.31 19.86 10.42
C LYS A 480 -10.24 21.01 10.08
N ILE A 481 -10.44 21.24 8.80
CA ILE A 481 -11.16 22.40 8.27
C ILE A 481 -12.55 21.95 7.82
N THR A 482 -13.56 22.68 8.26
CA THR A 482 -14.95 22.59 7.77
C THR A 482 -15.23 23.80 6.91
N ALA A 483 -15.73 23.57 5.69
CA ALA A 483 -16.08 24.61 4.74
C ALA A 483 -17.09 24.08 3.70
N ASN A 484 -18.13 24.84 3.42
CA ASN A 484 -19.12 24.55 2.38
C ASN A 484 -19.72 23.14 2.49
N GLY A 485 -20.07 22.73 3.72
CA GLY A 485 -20.64 21.42 4.03
C GLY A 485 -19.66 20.24 3.95
N ASN A 486 -18.37 20.50 3.72
CA ASN A 486 -17.32 19.48 3.64
C ASN A 486 -16.32 19.63 4.79
N THR A 487 -15.65 18.54 5.13
CA THR A 487 -14.54 18.52 6.09
C THR A 487 -13.31 17.87 5.47
N PHE A 488 -12.15 18.50 5.62
CA PHE A 488 -10.87 17.98 5.14
C PHE A 488 -9.75 18.33 6.10
N SER A 489 -8.66 17.57 6.06
CA SER A 489 -7.47 17.81 6.88
C SER A 489 -6.37 18.49 6.09
N ALA A 490 -5.56 19.30 6.76
CA ALA A 490 -4.36 19.92 6.20
C ALA A 490 -3.24 19.92 7.25
N VAL A 491 -1.99 19.98 6.78
CA VAL A 491 -0.85 20.25 7.66
C VAL A 491 -0.11 21.47 7.10
N ALA A 492 0.05 22.49 7.94
CA ALA A 492 0.68 23.75 7.56
C ALA A 492 1.94 23.99 8.43
N ILE A 493 3.05 24.31 7.78
CA ILE A 493 4.30 24.73 8.42
C ILE A 493 4.43 26.23 8.25
N TYR A 494 4.30 26.97 9.35
CA TYR A 494 4.46 28.41 9.42
C TYR A 494 5.90 28.74 9.82
N GLU A 495 6.56 29.64 9.08
CA GLU A 495 7.84 30.22 9.46
C GLU A 495 7.62 31.65 9.95
N VAL A 496 8.09 31.95 11.16
CA VAL A 496 7.94 33.26 11.80
C VAL A 496 9.26 34.01 11.79
N GLU A 497 9.25 35.23 11.27
CA GLU A 497 10.39 36.14 11.20
C GLU A 497 9.89 37.54 11.59
N ASP A 498 10.67 38.28 12.39
CA ASP A 498 10.35 39.64 12.83
C ASP A 498 8.93 39.83 13.41
N GLY A 499 8.43 38.80 14.10
CA GLY A 499 7.11 38.82 14.76
C GLY A 499 5.92 38.61 13.81
N LYS A 500 6.16 38.20 12.56
CA LYS A 500 5.16 37.93 11.53
C LYS A 500 5.41 36.57 10.87
N ILE A 501 4.37 35.98 10.29
CA ILE A 501 4.52 34.79 9.45
C ILE A 501 5.07 35.24 8.09
N SER A 502 6.26 34.78 7.71
CA SER A 502 6.92 35.12 6.44
C SER A 502 6.75 34.04 5.38
N LYS A 503 6.57 32.78 5.78
CA LYS A 503 6.31 31.65 4.86
C LYS A 503 5.27 30.69 5.43
N VAL A 504 4.50 30.07 4.55
CA VAL A 504 3.67 28.91 4.88
C VAL A 504 3.88 27.81 3.85
N THR A 505 4.19 26.60 4.31
CA THR A 505 4.37 25.42 3.46
C THR A 505 3.30 24.38 3.80
N PHE A 506 2.50 23.98 2.82
CA PHE A 506 1.43 23.00 3.00
C PHE A 506 1.90 21.58 2.66
N LEU A 507 1.61 20.64 3.55
CA LEU A 507 1.71 19.20 3.30
C LEU A 507 0.32 18.69 2.93
N ARG A 508 0.21 18.01 1.78
CA ARG A 508 -1.05 17.49 1.22
C ARG A 508 -0.92 16.03 0.84
#